data_AF-A0A932P2G2-F1
#
_entry.id   AF-A0A932P2G2-F1
#
_cell.length_a   1.000
_cell.length_b   1.000
_cell.length_c   1.000
_cell.angle_alpha   90.00
_cell.angle_beta   90.00
_cell.angle_gamma   90.00
#
_symmetry.space_group_name_H-M   'P 1'
#
loop_
_entity.id
_entity.type
_entity.pdbx_description
1 polymer ?
#
loop_
_entity_poly.entity_id
_entity_poly.type
_entity_poly.pdbx_seq_one_letter_code
_entity_poly.pdbx_strand_id
1 'polypeptide(L)' 'MSALAAQLDAEAKGRPVDTDWTRAQVQRLMAVYPEMTNTLGAIAARLATKAA' A
#
# COMPACT_ATOMS: atom_id res chain seq x y z
N MET A 1 10.01 7.69 8.93
CA MET A 1 8.78 7.57 8.10
C MET A 1 8.68 6.13 7.64
N SER A 2 7.53 5.47 7.80
CA SER A 2 7.35 4.09 7.32
C SER A 2 7.35 4.06 5.80
N ALA A 3 7.84 2.95 5.24
CA ALA A 3 7.85 2.63 3.81
C ALA A 3 6.51 2.96 3.10
N LEU A 4 5.39 2.56 3.73
CA LEU A 4 4.04 2.80 3.22
C LEU A 4 3.67 4.30 3.17
N ALA A 5 4.08 5.08 4.17
CA ALA A 5 3.78 6.51 4.22
C ALA A 5 4.55 7.29 3.13
N ALA A 6 5.82 6.93 2.89
CA ALA A 6 6.60 7.51 1.80
C ALA A 6 6.00 7.17 0.42
N GLN A 7 5.43 5.96 0.29
CA GLN A 7 4.77 5.51 -0.93
C GLN A 7 3.46 6.27 -1.20
N LEU A 8 2.61 6.45 -0.17
CA LEU A 8 1.37 7.21 -0.29
C LEU A 8 1.64 8.69 -0.62
N ASP A 9 2.72 9.26 -0.07
CA ASP A 9 3.18 10.61 -0.40
C ASP A 9 3.69 10.71 -1.84
N ALA A 10 4.44 9.70 -2.31
CA ALA A 10 4.88 9.63 -3.70
C ALA A 10 3.70 9.48 -4.67
N GLU A 11 2.71 8.64 -4.36
CA GLU A 11 1.46 8.51 -5.14
C GLU A 11 0.68 9.83 -5.18
N ALA A 12 0.52 10.49 -4.02
CA ALA A 12 -0.16 11.80 -3.93
C ALA A 12 0.55 12.89 -4.75
N LYS A 13 1.88 12.79 -4.88
CA LYS A 13 2.72 13.67 -5.70
C LYS A 13 2.83 13.25 -7.16
N GLY A 14 2.11 12.20 -7.58
CA GLY A 14 2.15 11.67 -8.95
C GLY A 14 3.51 11.10 -9.36
N ARG A 15 4.36 10.75 -8.39
CA ARG A 15 5.66 10.13 -8.64
C ARG A 15 5.46 8.64 -8.91
N PRO A 16 6.31 8.04 -9.77
CA PRO A 16 6.27 6.61 -10.01
C PRO A 16 6.50 5.86 -8.69
N VAL A 17 5.60 4.93 -8.39
CA VAL A 17 5.61 4.10 -7.19
C VAL A 17 5.68 2.65 -7.60
N ASP A 18 6.62 1.92 -6.99
CA ASP A 18 6.74 0.49 -7.16
C ASP A 18 5.52 -0.21 -6.54
N THR A 19 4.61 -0.63 -7.40
CA THR A 19 3.30 -1.15 -7.01
C THR A 19 3.42 -2.53 -6.38
N ASP A 20 4.41 -3.33 -6.79
CA ASP A 20 4.68 -4.66 -6.25
C ASP A 20 5.30 -4.57 -4.86
N TRP A 21 6.25 -3.67 -4.67
CA TRP A 21 6.81 -3.40 -3.36
C TRP A 21 5.74 -2.88 -2.38
N THR A 22 4.84 -2.00 -2.85
CA THR A 22 3.73 -1.50 -2.02
C THR A 22 2.79 -2.62 -1.60
N ARG A 23 2.43 -3.50 -2.53
CA ARG A 23 1.57 -4.65 -2.27
C ARG A 23 2.16 -5.55 -1.19
N ALA A 24 3.46 -5.84 -1.28
CA ALA A 24 4.17 -6.65 -0.28
C ALA A 24 4.17 -5.99 1.11
N GLN A 25 4.36 -4.67 1.19
CA GLN A 25 4.31 -3.94 2.46
C GLN A 25 2.90 -3.94 3.08
N VAL A 26 1.86 -3.74 2.26
CA VAL A 26 0.47 -3.77 2.74
C VAL A 26 0.09 -5.17 3.25
N GLN A 27 0.44 -6.22 2.51
CA GLN A 27 0.22 -7.60 2.96
C GLN A 27 0.95 -7.91 4.28
N ARG A 28 2.19 -7.43 4.43
CA ARG A 28 2.94 -7.57 5.67
C ARG A 28 2.28 -6.83 6.83
N LEU A 29 1.78 -5.61 6.59
CA LEU A 29 1.06 -4.85 7.61
C LEU A 29 -0.25 -5.51 8.02
N MET A 30 -0.99 -6.11 7.08
CA MET A 30 -2.22 -6.87 7.38
C MET A 30 -1.93 -8.09 8.27
N ALA A 31 -0.77 -8.73 8.12
CA ALA A 31 -0.35 -9.85 8.95
C ALA A 31 0.07 -9.42 10.38
N VAL A 32 0.65 -8.21 10.53
CA VAL A 32 1.11 -7.70 11.83
C VAL A 32 -0.01 -6.98 12.59
N TYR A 33 -0.92 -6.32 11.88
CA TYR A 33 -2.03 -5.54 12.43
C TYR A 33 -3.36 -6.03 11.84
N PRO A 34 -3.83 -7.23 12.23
CA PRO A 34 -5.05 -7.82 11.69
C PRO A 34 -6.30 -6.95 11.96
N GLU A 35 -6.31 -6.14 13.00
CA GLU A 35 -7.37 -5.17 13.30
C GLU A 35 -7.46 -4.04 12.25
N MET A 36 -6.37 -3.77 11.51
CA MET A 36 -6.31 -2.77 10.44
C MET A 36 -6.60 -3.36 9.05
N THR A 37 -6.95 -4.64 8.96
CA THR A 37 -7.20 -5.37 7.70
C THR A 37 -8.23 -4.68 6.82
N ASN A 38 -9.28 -4.05 7.38
CA ASN A 38 -10.28 -3.34 6.58
C ASN A 38 -9.69 -2.12 5.86
N THR A 39 -8.90 -1.30 6.56
CA THR A 39 -8.28 -0.11 5.99
C THR A 39 -7.18 -0.49 5.00
N LEU A 40 -6.33 -1.45 5.37
CA LEU A 40 -5.23 -1.93 4.53
C LEU A 40 -5.73 -2.71 3.31
N GLY A 41 -6.83 -3.46 3.45
CA GLY A 41 -7.47 -4.19 2.35
C GLY A 41 -8.00 -3.27 1.26
N ALA A 42 -8.60 -2.12 1.63
CA ALA A 42 -9.01 -1.10 0.66
C ALA A 42 -7.82 -0.52 -0.12
N ILE A 43 -6.68 -0.30 0.55
CA ILE A 43 -5.45 0.16 -0.08
C ILE A 43 -4.90 -0.92 -1.03
N ALA A 44 -4.86 -2.19 -0.59
CA ALA A 44 -4.43 -3.32 -1.43
C ALA A 44 -5.29 -3.48 -2.70
N ALA A 45 -6.61 -3.38 -2.57
CA ALA A 45 -7.54 -3.50 -3.69
C ALA A 45 -7.33 -2.37 -4.71
N ARG A 46 -7.17 -1.13 -4.25
CA ARG A 46 -6.86 0.04 -5.09
C ARG A 46 -5.52 -0.11 -5.83
N LEU A 47 -4.49 -0.60 -5.14
CA LEU A 47 -3.19 -0.86 -5.75
C LEU A 47 -3.28 -1.96 -6.81
N ALA A 48 -4.09 -2.99 -6.58
CA ALA A 48 -4.30 -4.05 -7.55
C ALA A 48 -4.99 -3.57 -8.84
N THR A 49 -5.88 -2.59 -8.76
CA THR A 49 -6.54 -2.01 -9.94
C THR A 49 -5.63 -1.10 -10.76
N LYS A 50 -4.60 -0.52 -10.14
CA LYS A 50 -3.62 0.35 -10.82
C LYS A 50 -2.47 -0.40 -11.49
N ALA A 51 -2.27 -1.67 -11.12
CA ALA A 51 -1.21 -2.51 -11.68
C ALA A 51 -1.64 -3.29 -12.94
N ALA A 52 -2.93 -3.24 -13.31
CA ALA A 52 -3.50 -3.87 -14.51
C ALA A 52 -3.68 -2.83 -15.62
#